data_AF-A0A834IYI7-F1
#
_entry.id   AF-A0A834IYI7-F1
#
_cell.length_a   1.000
_cell.length_b   1.000
_cell.length_c   1.000
_cell.angle_alpha   90.00
_cell.angle_beta   90.00
_cell.angle_gamma   90.00
#
_symmetry.space_group_name_H-M   'P 1'
#
loop_
_entity.id
_entity.type
_entity.pdbx_description
1 polymer ?
#
loop_
_entity_poly.entity_id
_entity_poly.type
_entity_poly.pdbx_seq_one_letter_code
_entity_poly.pdbx_strand_id
1 'polypeptide(L)'
;MDKKEFSVLIKYCFLKGKNTVEAKTWLDAMFPDTAPGKSTIKDWYAKFRRGEMNIEEGECSGHPKEGKNDAKILKKRPILKNEENIFHQNNAPVHKGALIMEKLKFDIRLEHRCILQSSPNSQASIKLRRP
;
A
#
# COMPACT_ATOMS: atom_id res chain seq x y z
N MET A 1 8.07 4.74 26.02
CA MET A 1 9.07 5.42 25.19
C MET A 1 8.38 6.15 24.06
N ASP A 2 8.82 7.37 23.80
CA ASP A 2 8.33 8.15 22.68
C ASP A 2 8.95 7.68 21.37
N LYS A 3 8.24 7.91 20.26
CA LYS A 3 8.74 7.56 18.91
C LYS A 3 10.10 8.18 18.60
N LYS A 4 10.34 9.40 19.12
CA LYS A 4 11.61 10.13 18.97
C LYS A 4 12.77 9.40 19.66
N GLU A 5 12.53 8.81 20.83
CA GLU A 5 13.54 8.07 21.59
C GLU A 5 13.96 6.80 20.83
N PHE A 6 13.00 6.09 20.24
CA PHE A 6 13.31 4.93 19.39
C PHE A 6 14.12 5.31 18.15
N SER A 7 13.86 6.46 17.53
CA SER A 7 14.66 6.94 16.40
C SER A 7 16.14 7.14 16.78
N VAL A 8 16.41 7.63 17.99
CA VAL A 8 17.78 7.77 18.52
C VAL A 8 18.45 6.41 18.71
N LEU A 9 17.73 5.44 19.28
CA LEU A 9 18.24 4.07 19.48
C LEU A 9 18.50 3.35 18.15
N ILE A 10 17.61 3.53 17.17
CA ILE A 10 17.75 2.96 15.83
C ILE A 10 18.96 3.59 15.12
N LYS A 11 19.16 4.91 15.27
CA LYS A 11 20.35 5.62 14.77
C LYS A 11 21.64 5.11 15.41
N TYR A 12 21.63 4.87 16.71
CA TYR A 12 22.77 4.26 17.41
C TYR A 12 23.10 2.87 16.85
N CYS A 13 22.09 2.02 16.63
CA CYS A 13 22.29 0.69 16.04
C CYS A 13 22.88 0.76 14.62
N PHE A 14 22.42 1.73 13.82
CA PHE A 14 22.94 1.97 12.47
C PHE A 14 24.41 2.39 12.49
N LEU A 15 24.81 3.31 13.38
CA LEU A 15 26.20 3.74 13.55
C LEU A 15 27.10 2.61 14.07
N LYS A 16 26.54 1.68 14.85
CA LYS A 16 27.23 0.46 15.29
C LYS A 16 27.35 -0.61 14.19
N GLY A 17 26.80 -0.37 13.00
CA GLY A 17 26.88 -1.30 11.87
C GLY A 17 25.99 -2.53 12.00
N LYS A 18 25.02 -2.54 12.92
CA LYS A 18 24.09 -3.66 13.09
C LYS A 18 23.13 -3.74 11.91
N ASN A 19 22.73 -4.94 11.53
CA ASN A 19 21.70 -5.13 10.51
C ASN A 19 20.30 -4.87 11.10
N THR A 20 19.30 -4.64 10.25
CA THR A 20 17.90 -4.41 10.65
C THR A 20 17.32 -5.52 11.53
N VAL A 21 17.71 -6.78 11.30
CA VAL A 21 17.25 -7.93 12.10
C VAL A 21 17.89 -7.93 13.49
N GLU A 22 19.18 -7.63 13.57
CA GLU A 22 19.91 -7.54 14.84
C GLU A 22 19.44 -6.36 15.66
N ALA A 23 19.18 -5.22 15.02
CA ALA A 23 18.61 -4.04 15.66
C ALA A 23 17.21 -4.33 16.20
N LYS A 24 16.37 -5.05 15.46
CA LYS A 24 15.05 -5.49 15.94
C LYS A 24 15.19 -6.42 17.15
N THR A 25 16.01 -7.45 17.05
CA THR A 25 16.22 -8.41 18.13
C THR A 25 16.75 -7.73 19.39
N TRP A 26 17.65 -6.77 19.23
CA TRP A 26 18.16 -5.96 20.34
C TRP A 26 17.09 -5.05 20.95
N LEU A 27 16.24 -4.42 20.13
CA LEU A 27 15.12 -3.60 20.61
C LEU A 27 14.05 -4.44 21.30
N ASP A 28 13.71 -5.61 20.77
CA ASP A 28 12.75 -6.55 21.35
C ASP A 28 13.26 -7.08 22.71
N ALA A 29 14.58 -7.32 22.85
CA ALA A 29 15.19 -7.77 24.09
C ALA A 29 15.25 -6.68 25.18
N MET A 30 15.45 -5.41 24.79
CA MET A 30 15.49 -4.27 25.72
C MET A 30 14.10 -3.73 26.05
N PHE A 31 13.13 -3.84 25.14
CA PHE A 31 11.80 -3.25 25.24
C PHE A 31 10.70 -4.20 24.74
N PRO A 32 10.40 -5.30 25.45
CA PRO A 32 9.48 -6.33 24.96
C PRO A 32 8.07 -5.80 24.66
N ASP A 33 7.57 -4.84 25.45
CA ASP A 33 6.19 -4.37 25.34
C ASP A 33 6.02 -3.12 24.45
N THR A 34 7.09 -2.38 24.21
CA THR A 34 7.05 -1.08 23.47
C THR A 34 7.95 -1.09 22.24
N ALA A 35 8.48 -2.25 21.85
CA ALA A 35 9.38 -2.33 20.70
C ALA A 35 8.74 -1.79 19.42
N PRO A 36 9.48 -1.00 18.63
CA PRO A 36 8.99 -0.50 17.36
C PRO A 36 8.82 -1.64 16.35
N GLY A 37 7.81 -1.53 15.51
CA GLY A 37 7.55 -2.51 14.46
C GLY A 37 8.72 -2.65 13.48
N LYS A 38 8.81 -3.82 12.84
CA LYS A 38 9.86 -4.12 11.84
C LYS A 38 9.83 -3.13 10.66
N SER A 39 8.66 -2.65 10.26
CA SER A 39 8.50 -1.62 9.21
C SER A 39 9.16 -0.31 9.62
N THR A 40 8.86 0.19 10.81
CA THR A 40 9.44 1.43 11.36
C THR A 40 10.97 1.38 11.36
N ILE A 41 11.56 0.26 11.79
CA ILE A 41 13.02 0.08 11.77
C ILE A 41 13.57 0.14 10.33
N LYS A 42 12.92 -0.53 9.37
CA LYS A 42 13.34 -0.50 7.95
C LYS A 42 13.26 0.91 7.36
N ASP A 43 12.19 1.63 7.64
CA ASP A 43 11.97 2.99 7.13
C ASP A 43 13.05 3.95 7.65
N TRP A 44 13.42 3.84 8.93
CA TRP A 44 14.53 4.58 9.51
C TRP A 44 15.88 4.22 8.88
N TYR A 45 16.16 2.93 8.71
CA TYR A 45 17.39 2.50 8.03
C TYR A 45 17.46 3.01 6.58
N ALA A 46 16.33 3.07 5.88
CA ALA A 46 16.28 3.65 4.54
C ALA A 46 16.56 5.16 4.56
N LYS A 47 16.03 5.90 5.56
CA LYS A 47 16.34 7.34 5.76
C LYS A 47 17.84 7.56 6.03
N PHE A 48 18.44 6.76 6.90
CA PHE A 48 19.87 6.88 7.21
C PHE A 48 20.77 6.57 6.01
N ARG A 49 20.38 5.60 5.17
CA ARG A 49 21.07 5.34 3.89
C ARG A 49 20.99 6.51 2.91
N ARG A 50 19.95 7.33 2.98
CA ARG A 50 19.80 8.56 2.20
C ARG A 50 20.55 9.76 2.78
N GLY A 51 21.22 9.61 3.92
CA GLY A 51 21.92 10.69 4.62
C GLY A 51 21.02 11.57 5.50
N GLU A 52 19.73 11.22 5.62
CA GLU A 52 18.78 11.93 6.47
C GLU A 52 18.94 11.46 7.93
N MET A 53 19.81 12.12 8.69
CA MET A 53 20.11 11.76 10.09
C MET A 53 19.32 12.59 11.12
N ASN A 54 18.40 13.43 10.65
CA ASN A 54 17.55 14.27 11.49
C ASN A 54 16.51 13.41 12.22
N ILE A 55 16.44 13.58 13.53
CA ILE A 55 15.55 12.82 14.44
C ILE A 55 14.16 13.43 14.46
N GLU A 56 14.06 14.71 14.11
CA GLU A 56 12.79 15.41 13.99
C GLU A 56 12.06 14.90 12.76
N GLU A 57 10.89 14.31 13.00
CA GLU A 57 9.93 13.99 11.95
C GLU A 57 9.54 15.32 11.30
N GLY A 58 10.20 15.65 10.20
CA GLY A 58 9.90 16.83 9.42
C GLY A 58 8.41 16.83 9.10
N GLU A 59 7.76 17.96 9.30
CA GLU A 59 6.34 18.11 9.00
C GLU A 59 6.08 17.55 7.59
N CYS A 60 5.11 16.65 7.46
CA CYS A 60 4.72 16.07 6.18
C CYS A 60 4.40 17.21 5.19
N SER A 61 5.36 17.59 4.36
CA SER A 61 5.25 18.65 3.36
C SER A 61 4.36 18.25 2.16
N GLY A 62 3.76 17.06 2.21
CA GLY A 62 3.10 16.41 1.09
C GLY A 62 1.65 16.81 0.82
N HIS A 63 1.01 17.62 1.68
CA HIS A 63 -0.37 18.05 1.42
C HIS A 63 -0.46 19.59 1.36
N PRO A 64 -0.67 20.18 0.16
CA PRO A 64 -1.07 21.56 0.05
C PRO A 64 -2.40 21.75 0.80
N LYS A 65 -2.37 22.45 1.94
CA LYS A 65 -3.56 22.66 2.79
C LYS A 65 -4.57 23.64 2.20
N GLU A 66 -4.24 24.32 1.11
CA GLU A 66 -5.19 25.08 0.33
C GLU A 66 -4.94 24.83 -1.16
N GLY A 67 -5.92 24.21 -1.82
CA GLY A 67 -6.02 24.20 -3.28
C GLY A 67 -6.45 25.58 -3.80
N LYS A 68 -5.72 26.64 -3.42
CA LYS A 68 -5.92 27.94 -4.05
C LYS A 68 -5.35 27.82 -5.46
N ASN A 69 -6.24 27.92 -6.44
CA ASN A 69 -5.86 28.03 -7.83
C ASN A 69 -4.95 29.24 -8.00
N ASP A 70 -3.63 29.03 -8.10
CA ASP A 70 -2.68 30.09 -8.36
C ASP A 70 -3.13 30.88 -9.60
N ALA A 71 -3.12 32.21 -9.53
CA ALA A 71 -3.52 33.06 -10.65
C ALA A 71 -2.73 32.75 -11.95
N LYS A 72 -1.51 32.20 -11.82
CA LYS A 72 -0.70 31.70 -12.94
C LYS A 72 -1.29 30.44 -13.59
N ILE A 73 -1.87 29.53 -12.81
CA ILE A 73 -2.53 28.31 -13.31
C ILE A 73 -3.83 28.69 -14.02
N LEU A 74 -4.64 29.57 -13.44
CA LEU A 74 -5.89 30.06 -14.04
C LEU A 74 -5.68 30.83 -15.36
N LYS A 75 -4.55 31.54 -15.50
CA LYS A 75 -4.17 32.18 -16.78
C LYS A 75 -3.88 31.14 -17.86
N LYS A 76 -3.22 30.03 -17.52
CA LYS A 76 -2.89 28.95 -18.47
C LYS A 76 -4.09 28.06 -18.76
N ARG A 77 -5.03 27.93 -17.82
CA ARG A 77 -6.20 27.05 -17.89
C ARG A 77 -7.47 27.85 -17.55
N PRO A 78 -8.00 28.64 -18.50
CA PRO A 78 -9.14 29.52 -18.25
C PRO A 78 -10.43 28.76 -17.89
N ILE A 79 -10.53 27.49 -18.24
CA ILE A 79 -11.66 26.60 -17.95
C ILE A 79 -11.83 26.40 -16.43
N LEU A 80 -10.73 26.42 -15.67
CA LEU A 80 -10.73 26.23 -14.21
C LEU A 80 -11.17 27.48 -13.43
N LYS A 81 -11.46 28.60 -14.11
CA LYS A 81 -11.86 29.86 -13.45
C LYS A 81 -13.29 29.84 -12.90
N ASN A 82 -14.17 29.03 -13.50
CA ASN A 82 -15.61 29.02 -13.19
C ASN A 82 -16.01 27.80 -12.37
N GLU A 83 -15.06 26.92 -12.07
CA GLU A 83 -15.29 25.67 -11.40
C GLU A 83 -14.68 25.75 -9.99
N GLU A 84 -15.48 26.12 -8.99
CA GLU A 84 -15.00 26.30 -7.61
C GLU A 84 -14.62 24.97 -6.93
N ASN A 85 -14.90 23.81 -7.53
CA ASN A 85 -14.46 22.52 -7.01
C ASN A 85 -14.55 21.39 -8.07
N ILE A 86 -13.43 21.01 -8.70
CA ILE A 86 -13.34 19.76 -9.49
C ILE A 86 -12.15 18.92 -9.05
N PHE A 87 -12.23 18.39 -7.84
CA PHE A 87 -11.59 17.13 -7.54
C PHE A 87 -12.63 16.14 -7.00
N HIS A 88 -13.67 15.88 -7.79
CA HIS A 88 -14.49 14.69 -7.56
C HIS A 88 -13.71 13.46 -8.06
N GLN A 89 -13.24 12.63 -7.13
CA GLN A 89 -12.57 11.35 -7.40
C GLN A 89 -13.47 10.30 -8.12
N ASN A 90 -14.71 10.64 -8.48
CA ASN A 90 -15.72 9.71 -8.97
C ASN A 90 -15.99 9.76 -10.49
N ASN A 91 -15.20 10.48 -11.28
CA ASN A 91 -15.27 10.42 -12.74
C ASN A 91 -14.35 9.34 -13.35
N ALA A 92 -14.18 8.21 -12.66
CA ALA A 92 -13.63 7.02 -13.27
C ALA A 92 -14.60 6.54 -14.37
N PRO A 93 -14.15 6.34 -15.63
CA PRO A 93 -15.08 6.00 -16.69
C PRO A 93 -15.75 4.64 -16.43
N VAL A 94 -17.08 4.64 -16.27
CA VAL A 94 -17.92 3.43 -16.07
C VAL A 94 -17.63 2.32 -17.08
N HIS A 95 -17.22 2.67 -18.31
CA HIS A 95 -16.96 1.71 -19.37
C HIS A 95 -15.77 0.78 -19.11
N LYS A 96 -14.75 1.20 -18.35
CA LYS A 96 -13.61 0.34 -18.00
C LYS A 96 -14.00 -0.69 -16.94
N GLY A 97 -14.87 -0.31 -16.00
CA GLY A 97 -15.41 -1.22 -14.99
C GLY A 97 -16.21 -2.36 -15.63
N ALA A 98 -17.06 -2.06 -16.61
CA ALA A 98 -17.89 -3.06 -17.27
C ALA A 98 -17.06 -4.15 -17.99
N LEU A 99 -16.04 -3.76 -18.76
CA LEU A 99 -15.16 -4.69 -19.48
C LEU A 99 -14.36 -5.59 -18.53
N ILE A 100 -13.82 -5.02 -17.44
CA ILE A 100 -13.08 -5.78 -16.43
C ILE A 100 -14.00 -6.75 -15.70
N MET A 101 -15.23 -6.34 -15.37
CA MET A 101 -16.22 -7.20 -14.73
C MET A 101 -16.68 -8.34 -15.64
N GLU A 102 -16.78 -8.12 -16.95
CA GLU A 102 -17.11 -9.16 -17.91
C GLU A 102 -15.99 -10.19 -18.03
N LYS A 103 -14.73 -9.72 -18.07
CA LYS A 103 -13.54 -10.58 -18.09
C LYS A 103 -13.45 -11.43 -16.82
N LEU A 104 -13.61 -10.83 -15.64
CA LEU A 104 -13.62 -11.55 -14.36
C LEU A 104 -14.75 -12.58 -14.28
N LYS A 105 -15.96 -12.24 -14.75
CA LYS A 105 -17.08 -13.20 -14.81
C LYS A 105 -16.77 -14.39 -15.71
N PHE A 106 -16.09 -14.18 -16.82
CA PHE A 106 -15.67 -15.26 -17.72
C PHE A 106 -14.60 -16.14 -17.07
N ASP A 107 -13.58 -15.53 -16.47
CA ASP A 107 -12.47 -16.25 -15.83
C ASP A 107 -12.97 -17.09 -14.64
N ILE A 108 -13.83 -16.54 -13.78
CA ILE A 108 -14.49 -17.29 -12.69
C ILE A 108 -15.33 -18.46 -13.23
N ARG A 109 -16.05 -18.25 -14.33
CA ARG A 109 -16.89 -19.30 -14.95
C ARG A 109 -16.04 -20.43 -15.54
N LEU A 110 -14.86 -20.11 -16.10
CA LEU A 110 -13.90 -21.11 -16.58
C LEU A 110 -13.29 -21.90 -15.42
N GLU A 111 -12.88 -21.23 -14.35
CA GLU A 111 -12.36 -21.90 -13.15
C GLU A 111 -13.39 -22.85 -12.53
N HIS A 112 -14.65 -22.42 -12.39
CA HIS A 112 -15.73 -23.28 -11.90
C HIS A 112 -15.95 -24.52 -12.79
N ARG A 113 -15.85 -24.36 -14.12
CA ARG A 113 -15.96 -25.48 -15.07
C ARG A 113 -14.79 -26.46 -14.91
N CYS A 114 -13.57 -25.94 -14.78
CA CYS A 114 -12.38 -26.76 -14.55
C CYS A 114 -12.47 -27.54 -13.23
N ILE A 115 -12.98 -26.91 -12.16
CA ILE A 115 -13.16 -27.56 -10.85
C ILE A 115 -14.20 -28.68 -10.93
N LEU A 116 -15.31 -28.48 -11.64
CA LEU A 116 -16.34 -29.51 -11.83
C LEU A 116 -15.84 -30.71 -12.65
N GLN A 117 -14.94 -30.47 -13.62
CA GLN A 117 -14.36 -31.52 -14.47
C GLN A 117 -13.19 -32.27 -13.79
N SER A 118 -12.51 -31.63 -12.84
CA SER A 118 -11.41 -32.24 -12.06
C SER A 118 -11.89 -32.93 -10.78
N SER A 119 -13.18 -32.87 -10.44
CA SER A 119 -13.77 -33.66 -9.35
C SER A 119 -13.87 -35.14 -9.72
N PRO A 120 -13.23 -36.06 -8.97
CA PRO A 120 -13.19 -37.49 -9.29
C PRO A 120 -14.54 -38.22 -9.19
N ASN A 121 -15.62 -37.53 -8.77
CA ASN A 121 -16.93 -38.14 -8.54
C ASN A 121 -17.91 -38.07 -9.74
N SER A 122 -17.52 -37.52 -10.90
CA SER A 122 -18.43 -37.46 -12.06
C SER A 122 -18.33 -38.67 -13.02
N GLN A 123 -17.29 -39.52 -12.91
CA GLN A 123 -17.18 -40.72 -13.74
C GLN A 123 -17.98 -41.92 -13.21
N ALA A 124 -18.51 -41.86 -11.98
CA ALA A 124 -19.27 -42.96 -11.39
C ALA A 124 -20.76 -43.01 -11.81
N SER A 125 -21.32 -41.92 -12.36
CA SER A 125 -22.77 -41.81 -12.57
C SER A 125 -23.24 -42.03 -14.01
N ILE A 126 -22.32 -42.16 -14.98
CA ILE A 126 -22.67 -42.37 -16.40
C ILE A 126 -22.82 -43.87 -16.76
N LYS A 127 -22.43 -44.80 -15.86
CA LYS A 127 -22.52 -46.26 -16.10
C LYS A 127 -23.83 -46.94 -15.69
N LEU A 128 -24.84 -46.20 -15.21
CA LEU A 128 -26.13 -46.75 -14.80
C LEU A 128 -27.32 -46.01 -15.44
N ARG A 129 -27.34 -45.93 -16.78
CA ARG A 129 -28.57 -45.78 -17.58
C ARG A 129 -28.44 -46.51 -18.92
N ARG A 130 -28.56 -47.83 -18.88
CA ARG A 130 -29.13 -48.70 -19.93
C ARG A 130 -29.87 -49.81 -19.15
N PRO A 131 -31.15 -50.08 -19.44
CA PRO A 131 -31.63 -50.58 -20.74
C PRO A 131 -32.32 -49.51 -21.58
#